data_AF-A0A3P1T5X0-F1
#
_entry.id   AF-A0A3P1T5X0-F1
#
_cell.length_a   1.000
_cell.length_b   1.000
_cell.length_c   1.000
_cell.angle_alpha   90.00
_cell.angle_beta   90.00
_cell.angle_gamma   90.00
#
_symmetry.space_group_name_H-M   'P 1'
#
loop_
_entity.id
_entity.type
_entity.pdbx_description
1 polymer ?
#
loop_
_entity_poly.entity_id
_entity_poly.type
_entity_poly.pdbx_seq_one_letter_code
_entity_poly.pdbx_strand_id
1 'polypeptide(L)'
;MRIGVIREMGDTRVAATPRTVQQLIRLGYEVVVESGAGLKASFRDEDYEAAGAGIVPSAWESDVVLGIGSPHETQIAGMRPGATLITFLAPRQHPELTTRLAAQGITALSMDMVPRTSRAQALDALSSLANISGYRAVVEAAHAFGRFFTGQVTAAGKVPPATVLVIGAGVAGLAAIGAANSLGAVVRATDVRPETAEQVESMGATFVHVDGMDQEVSSDGYAKEVGADFAARAAELYAAQAREVDIIITTAAIPGRPSPRLITAEMVASMKPGSVIVDLAASGGGNCELTRPGESHVTDGGVTIIGYTDLASRLPGQSSQLYGTNLVNALSLMTPGKDGQLVVDFDDEVVRTMTVVRDGRVTFPPPPIQVSATPARAPVRQGPEVVTPPPSPRPWWHQVALVGVGAIGFIAALTVAPSSFVTLMGVFVVAIVVGYYVVWNVTHALHTPLMSVTNAVSGIIVVGAMTQLAHDDWVVKALAFIAVLIASINVFGGFTVTHRMLDMFRKG
;
A
#
# COMPACT_ATOMS: atom_id res chain seq x y z
N MET A 1 13.93 24.25 17.55
CA MET A 1 14.97 24.03 16.53
C MET A 1 14.42 24.29 15.14
N ARG A 2 15.28 24.50 14.15
CA ARG A 2 14.93 24.71 12.74
C ARG A 2 15.19 23.44 11.91
N ILE A 3 14.19 22.99 11.17
CA ILE A 3 14.27 21.92 10.17
C ILE A 3 14.52 22.53 8.78
N GLY A 4 15.50 22.00 8.07
CA GLY A 4 15.80 22.32 6.68
C GLY A 4 15.44 21.17 5.73
N VAL A 5 14.65 21.46 4.71
CA VAL A 5 14.32 20.52 3.63
C VAL A 5 15.15 20.89 2.41
N ILE A 6 16.08 20.01 2.03
CA ILE A 6 17.02 20.26 0.93
C ILE A 6 16.39 19.95 -0.43
N ARG A 7 16.97 20.55 -1.48
CA ARG A 7 16.68 20.14 -2.86
C ARG A 7 17.58 18.99 -3.26
N GLU A 8 16.98 17.92 -3.78
CA GLU A 8 17.72 16.74 -4.22
C GLU A 8 18.44 16.94 -5.56
N MET A 9 19.65 16.37 -5.64
CA MET A 9 20.41 16.25 -6.88
C MET A 9 20.10 14.89 -7.52
N GLY A 10 19.59 14.87 -8.75
CA GLY A 10 19.30 13.62 -9.46
C GLY A 10 18.03 12.88 -9.02
N ASP A 11 17.37 13.28 -7.94
CA ASP A 11 16.03 12.79 -7.56
C ASP A 11 14.94 13.79 -7.97
N THR A 12 13.71 13.30 -8.10
CA THR A 12 12.50 14.08 -8.38
C THR A 12 11.60 14.22 -7.15
N ARG A 13 11.87 13.45 -6.09
CA ARG A 13 11.19 13.49 -4.81
C ARG A 13 11.74 14.62 -3.93
N VAL A 14 11.01 14.93 -2.86
CA VAL A 14 11.40 15.88 -1.81
C VAL A 14 11.06 15.33 -0.44
N ALA A 15 11.89 15.61 0.57
CA ALA A 15 11.76 15.03 1.91
C ALA A 15 10.52 15.54 2.68
N ALA A 16 9.96 16.68 2.31
CA ALA A 16 8.72 17.20 2.88
C ALA A 16 7.81 17.82 1.82
N THR A 17 6.51 17.63 2.02
CA THR A 17 5.44 18.25 1.24
C THR A 17 4.79 19.37 2.05
N PRO A 18 3.99 20.28 1.43
CA PRO A 18 3.24 21.30 2.17
C PRO A 18 2.41 20.72 3.32
N ARG A 19 1.81 19.53 3.12
CA ARG A 19 1.04 18.85 4.17
C ARG A 19 1.93 18.41 5.35
N THR A 20 3.09 17.84 5.07
CA THR A 20 3.99 17.37 6.14
C THR A 20 4.68 18.54 6.84
N VAL A 21 4.94 19.65 6.14
CA VAL A 21 5.41 20.90 6.75
C VAL A 21 4.47 21.37 7.86
N GLN A 22 3.16 21.40 7.61
CA GLN A 22 2.19 21.75 8.66
C GLN A 22 2.26 20.82 9.88
N GLN A 23 2.54 19.54 9.66
CA GLN A 23 2.70 18.57 10.75
C GLN A 23 4.00 18.81 11.53
N LEU A 24 5.10 19.13 10.85
CA LEU A 24 6.38 19.47 11.48
C LEU A 24 6.27 20.74 12.34
N ILE A 25 5.58 21.76 11.84
CA ILE A 25 5.32 23.00 12.60
C ILE A 25 4.50 22.70 13.86
N ARG A 26 3.50 21.81 13.78
CA ARG A 26 2.72 21.36 14.96
C ARG A 26 3.53 20.58 16.00
N LEU A 27 4.70 20.06 15.63
CA LEU A 27 5.66 19.46 16.57
C LEU A 27 6.57 20.51 17.23
N GLY A 28 6.39 21.80 16.91
CA GLY A 28 7.13 22.92 17.50
C GLY A 28 8.36 23.37 16.70
N TYR A 29 8.60 22.81 15.51
CA TYR A 29 9.74 23.17 14.67
C TYR A 29 9.46 24.42 13.82
N GLU A 30 10.49 25.23 13.63
CA GLU A 30 10.54 26.15 12.48
C GLU A 30 10.96 25.35 11.25
N VAL A 31 10.31 25.55 10.10
CA VAL A 31 10.63 24.80 8.88
C VAL A 31 11.08 25.75 7.78
N VAL A 32 12.22 25.46 7.18
CA VAL A 32 12.70 26.13 5.96
C VAL A 32 12.89 25.12 4.83
N VAL A 33 12.60 25.55 3.61
CA VAL A 33 12.69 24.72 2.39
C VAL A 33 13.61 25.41 1.41
N GLU A 34 14.55 24.66 0.83
CA GLU A 34 15.40 25.17 -0.25
C GLU A 34 14.53 25.52 -1.46
N SER A 35 14.75 26.71 -2.05
CA SER A 35 13.97 27.15 -3.21
C SER A 35 14.02 26.14 -4.35
N GLY A 36 12.85 25.80 -4.87
CA GLY A 36 12.65 24.83 -5.93
C GLY A 36 12.79 23.37 -5.51
N ALA A 37 12.91 23.04 -4.22
CA ALA A 37 13.06 21.66 -3.74
C ALA A 37 11.90 20.75 -4.16
N GLY A 38 10.66 21.25 -4.11
CA GLY A 38 9.46 20.48 -4.40
C GLY A 38 9.03 20.45 -5.88
N LEU A 39 9.67 21.22 -6.76
CA LEU A 39 9.14 21.47 -8.12
C LEU A 39 8.98 20.18 -8.93
N LYS A 40 9.95 19.27 -8.87
CA LYS A 40 9.89 17.97 -9.56
C LYS A 40 8.84 17.03 -8.99
N ALA A 41 8.40 17.25 -7.75
CA ALA A 41 7.31 16.55 -7.09
C ALA A 41 5.96 17.29 -7.23
N SER A 42 5.90 18.35 -8.05
CA SER A 42 4.71 19.19 -8.27
C SER A 42 4.27 19.99 -7.03
N PHE A 43 5.21 20.38 -6.17
CA PHE A 43 4.98 21.34 -5.09
C PHE A 43 5.76 22.61 -5.37
N ARG A 44 5.07 23.74 -5.46
CA ARG A 44 5.72 25.03 -5.70
C ARG A 44 6.18 25.66 -4.39
N ASP A 45 7.12 26.59 -4.48
CA ASP A 45 7.62 27.33 -3.31
C ASP A 45 6.48 28.05 -2.58
N GLU A 46 5.50 28.60 -3.31
CA GLU A 46 4.35 29.28 -2.70
C GLU A 46 3.44 28.34 -1.90
N ASP A 47 3.39 27.05 -2.26
CA ASP A 47 2.62 26.05 -1.50
C ASP A 47 3.26 25.79 -0.12
N TYR A 48 4.58 25.86 -0.03
CA TYR A 48 5.32 25.72 1.23
C TYR A 48 5.17 26.98 2.09
N GLU A 49 5.23 28.17 1.50
CA GLU A 49 4.97 29.43 2.19
C GLU A 49 3.56 29.45 2.78
N ALA A 50 2.55 29.06 2.01
CA ALA A 50 1.17 28.94 2.47
C ALA A 50 1.00 27.89 3.60
N ALA A 51 1.86 26.86 3.62
CA ALA A 51 1.92 25.88 4.71
C ALA A 51 2.67 26.38 5.95
N GLY A 52 3.30 27.54 5.90
CA GLY A 52 4.01 28.19 7.01
C GLY A 52 5.52 27.95 7.05
N ALA A 53 6.13 27.39 5.99
CA ALA A 53 7.59 27.29 5.89
C ALA A 53 8.22 28.56 5.29
N GLY A 54 9.47 28.84 5.66
CA GLY A 54 10.28 29.86 4.98
C GLY A 54 11.00 29.28 3.77
N ILE A 55 11.10 30.04 2.68
CA ILE A 55 11.90 29.67 1.51
C ILE A 55 13.31 30.26 1.64
N VAL A 56 14.33 29.44 1.44
CA VAL A 56 15.74 29.84 1.57
C VAL A 56 16.57 29.38 0.36
N PRO A 57 17.69 30.06 0.03
CA PRO A 57 18.59 29.60 -1.03
C PRO A 57 19.30 28.27 -0.71
N SER A 58 19.49 27.96 0.57
CA SER A 58 20.11 26.74 1.07
C SER A 58 19.53 26.38 2.43
N ALA A 59 19.18 25.11 2.63
CA ALA A 59 18.63 24.59 3.87
C ALA A 59 19.65 23.80 4.72
N TRP A 60 20.89 23.64 4.24
CA TRP A 60 21.96 22.83 4.86
C TRP A 60 22.42 23.33 6.23
N GLU A 61 22.26 24.63 6.52
CA GLU A 61 22.66 25.25 7.79
C GLU A 61 21.63 25.05 8.93
N SER A 62 20.65 24.16 8.76
CA SER A 62 19.59 23.93 9.74
C SER A 62 20.05 23.02 10.88
N ASP A 63 19.36 23.07 12.03
CA ASP A 63 19.67 22.19 13.18
C ASP A 63 19.37 20.73 12.84
N VAL A 64 18.30 20.50 12.06
CA VAL A 64 17.92 19.21 11.51
C VAL A 64 17.76 19.34 10.00
N VAL A 65 18.42 18.49 9.22
CA VAL A 65 18.38 18.46 7.76
C VAL A 65 17.67 17.19 7.31
N LEU A 66 16.61 17.34 6.51
CA LEU A 66 15.84 16.25 5.92
C LEU A 66 16.13 16.14 4.44
N GLY A 67 16.53 14.96 3.98
CA GLY A 67 16.81 14.66 2.57
C GLY A 67 16.26 13.30 2.15
N ILE A 68 16.48 12.94 0.89
CA ILE A 68 16.18 11.64 0.29
C ILE A 68 17.47 10.89 0.03
N GLY A 69 18.39 11.48 -0.73
CA GLY A 69 19.66 10.86 -1.11
C GLY A 69 20.76 10.99 -0.07
N SER A 70 21.82 10.21 -0.25
CA SER A 70 23.08 10.38 0.49
C SER A 70 23.75 11.70 0.10
N PRO A 71 24.20 12.52 1.06
CA PRO A 71 24.81 13.81 0.75
C PRO A 71 26.22 13.64 0.16
N HIS A 72 26.57 14.54 -0.77
CA HIS A 72 27.93 14.71 -1.27
C HIS A 72 28.82 15.44 -0.25
N GLU A 73 30.14 15.32 -0.42
CA GLU A 73 31.13 15.91 0.50
C GLU A 73 30.98 17.43 0.65
N THR A 74 30.70 18.14 -0.44
CA THR A 74 30.46 19.59 -0.43
C THR A 74 29.19 19.99 0.32
N GLN A 75 28.16 19.12 0.30
CA GLN A 75 26.91 19.33 1.03
C GLN A 75 27.11 19.10 2.54
N ILE A 76 27.85 18.05 2.89
CA ILE A 76 28.22 17.74 4.28
C ILE A 76 28.96 18.93 4.92
N ALA A 77 29.92 19.52 4.19
CA ALA A 77 30.66 20.70 4.66
C ALA A 77 29.80 21.96 4.90
N GLY A 78 28.60 22.03 4.33
CA GLY A 78 27.64 23.11 4.58
C GLY A 78 26.81 22.93 5.85
N MET A 79 26.91 21.78 6.52
CA MET A 79 26.18 21.50 7.76
C MET A 79 26.89 22.11 8.97
N ARG A 80 26.09 22.53 9.97
CA ARG A 80 26.62 22.99 11.25
C ARG A 80 27.16 21.81 12.06
N PRO A 81 28.30 21.97 12.77
CA PRO A 81 28.70 20.98 13.77
C PRO A 81 27.58 20.72 14.78
N GLY A 82 27.29 19.46 15.06
CA GLY A 82 26.18 19.06 15.94
C GLY A 82 24.81 19.01 15.28
N ALA A 83 24.66 19.37 14.00
CA ALA A 83 23.41 19.21 13.26
C ALA A 83 23.02 17.74 13.13
N THR A 84 21.72 17.49 12.94
CA THR A 84 21.17 16.15 12.71
C THR A 84 20.78 15.97 11.24
N LEU A 85 21.30 14.95 10.58
CA LEU A 85 20.91 14.55 9.23
C LEU A 85 19.97 13.34 9.28
N ILE A 86 18.83 13.42 8.61
CA ILE A 86 17.90 12.29 8.43
C ILE A 86 17.65 12.08 6.93
N THR A 87 18.15 10.98 6.39
CA THR A 87 18.05 10.61 4.96
C THR A 87 18.28 9.11 4.78
N PHE A 88 18.33 8.59 3.56
CA PHE A 88 18.89 7.26 3.29
C PHE A 88 20.43 7.34 3.24
N LEU A 89 21.12 6.53 4.04
CA LEU A 89 22.58 6.55 4.15
C LEU A 89 23.23 5.23 3.76
N ALA A 90 22.47 4.13 3.79
CA ALA A 90 22.95 2.78 3.43
C ALA A 90 24.33 2.44 4.06
N PRO A 91 24.43 2.45 5.40
CA PRO A 91 25.71 2.39 6.12
C PRO A 91 26.50 1.08 5.93
N ARG A 92 25.84 -0.01 5.46
CA ARG A 92 26.50 -1.26 5.08
C ARG A 92 27.27 -1.14 3.77
N GLN A 93 26.74 -0.37 2.83
CA GLN A 93 27.29 -0.17 1.49
C GLN A 93 28.29 1.00 1.46
N HIS A 94 28.09 2.00 2.32
CA HIS A 94 28.87 3.23 2.34
C HIS A 94 29.49 3.54 3.73
N PRO A 95 30.38 2.68 4.26
CA PRO A 95 31.06 2.93 5.54
C PRO A 95 31.94 4.19 5.53
N GLU A 96 32.42 4.62 4.38
CA GLU A 96 33.15 5.88 4.19
C GLU A 96 32.27 7.11 4.45
N LEU A 97 30.98 7.05 4.13
CA LEU A 97 30.04 8.14 4.37
C LEU A 97 29.81 8.33 5.87
N THR A 98 29.56 7.25 6.61
CA THR A 98 29.36 7.32 8.07
C THR A 98 30.60 7.82 8.80
N THR A 99 31.79 7.41 8.36
CA THR A 99 33.06 7.89 8.92
C THR A 99 33.25 9.40 8.71
N ARG A 100 32.90 9.93 7.54
CA ARG A 100 32.98 11.37 7.26
C ARG A 100 31.97 12.18 8.07
N LEU A 101 30.73 11.71 8.18
CA LEU A 101 29.71 12.35 9.01
C LEU A 101 30.16 12.41 10.48
N ALA A 102 30.78 11.34 10.99
CA ALA A 102 31.36 11.30 12.33
C ALA A 102 32.50 12.32 12.49
N ALA A 103 33.42 12.40 11.52
CA ALA A 103 34.54 13.35 11.57
C ALA A 103 34.08 14.83 11.59
N GLN A 104 32.93 15.15 10.98
CA GLN A 104 32.34 16.49 11.03
C GLN A 104 31.44 16.74 12.27
N GLY A 105 31.28 15.75 13.14
CA GLY A 105 30.45 15.88 14.33
C GLY A 105 28.95 15.99 14.03
N ILE A 106 28.50 15.40 12.92
CA ILE A 106 27.08 15.35 12.52
C ILE A 106 26.43 14.14 13.18
N THR A 107 25.25 14.32 13.77
CA THR A 107 24.40 13.18 14.18
C THR A 107 23.63 12.70 12.96
N ALA A 108 23.70 11.42 12.61
CA ALA A 108 23.10 10.91 11.38
C ALA A 108 22.16 9.73 11.67
N LEU A 109 20.92 9.85 11.20
CA LEU A 109 19.90 8.81 11.27
C LEU A 109 19.56 8.33 9.86
N SER A 110 19.62 7.02 9.66
CA SER A 110 19.39 6.38 8.37
C SER A 110 17.97 5.82 8.29
N MET A 111 17.18 6.27 7.32
CA MET A 111 15.81 5.75 7.10
C MET A 111 15.79 4.31 6.58
N ASP A 112 16.88 3.81 5.99
CA ASP A 112 17.04 2.39 5.65
C ASP A 112 17.34 1.49 6.86
N MET A 113 17.62 2.08 8.02
CA MET A 113 17.89 1.36 9.28
C MET A 113 16.69 1.33 10.22
N VAL A 114 15.49 1.74 9.77
CA VAL A 114 14.27 1.58 10.56
C VAL A 114 14.02 0.08 10.80
N PRO A 115 13.88 -0.36 12.07
CA PRO A 115 13.67 -1.77 12.37
C PRO A 115 12.27 -2.22 11.95
N ARG A 116 12.15 -3.47 11.48
CA ARG A 116 10.86 -4.06 11.11
C ARG A 116 10.12 -4.62 12.32
N THR A 117 9.65 -3.72 13.18
CA THR A 117 8.79 -4.04 14.34
C THR A 117 7.43 -3.38 14.18
N SER A 118 6.39 -3.93 14.84
CA SER A 118 5.04 -3.37 14.76
C SER A 118 4.96 -1.90 15.20
N ARG A 119 5.83 -1.48 16.14
CA ARG A 119 5.93 -0.09 16.61
C ARG A 119 6.52 0.85 15.55
N ALA A 120 7.44 0.36 14.72
CA ALA A 120 8.18 1.17 13.75
C ALA A 120 7.57 1.14 12.33
N GLN A 121 6.49 0.38 12.10
CA GLN A 121 5.89 0.22 10.78
C GLN A 121 5.49 1.54 10.12
N ALA A 122 5.02 2.52 10.91
CA ALA A 122 4.64 3.85 10.41
C ALA A 122 5.85 4.73 10.02
N LEU A 123 7.07 4.32 10.35
CA LEU A 123 8.33 4.99 10.00
C LEU A 123 9.03 4.28 8.83
N ASP A 124 8.57 3.09 8.44
CA ASP A 124 9.24 2.25 7.44
C ASP A 124 9.09 2.85 6.04
N ALA A 125 10.11 3.64 5.68
CA ALA A 125 10.22 4.27 4.38
C ALA A 125 10.49 3.25 3.26
N LEU A 126 11.17 2.13 3.53
CA LEU A 126 11.44 1.10 2.53
C LEU A 126 10.13 0.43 2.10
N SER A 127 9.25 0.10 3.04
CA SER A 127 7.92 -0.45 2.74
C SER A 127 7.07 0.55 1.94
N SER A 128 7.08 1.83 2.32
CA SER A 128 6.36 2.88 1.59
C SER A 128 6.82 2.99 0.12
N LEU A 129 8.13 3.04 -0.10
CA LEU A 129 8.70 3.16 -1.45
C LEU A 129 8.57 1.86 -2.26
N ALA A 130 8.62 0.69 -1.61
CA ALA A 130 8.37 -0.60 -2.25
C ALA A 130 6.93 -0.69 -2.76
N ASN A 131 5.95 -0.25 -1.97
CA ASN A 131 4.55 -0.21 -2.38
C ASN A 131 4.36 0.66 -3.64
N ILE A 132 4.93 1.87 -3.64
CA ILE A 132 4.90 2.76 -4.81
C ILE A 132 5.59 2.14 -6.02
N SER A 133 6.75 1.50 -5.82
CA SER A 133 7.51 0.89 -6.92
C SER A 133 6.74 -0.28 -7.55
N GLY A 134 6.04 -1.09 -6.75
CA GLY A 134 5.17 -2.16 -7.25
C GLY A 134 4.00 -1.64 -8.08
N TYR A 135 3.31 -0.59 -7.60
CA TYR A 135 2.28 0.09 -8.39
C TYR A 135 2.86 0.70 -9.69
N ARG A 136 3.98 1.42 -9.59
CA ARG A 136 4.61 2.07 -10.74
C ARG A 136 5.09 1.05 -11.77
N ALA A 137 5.58 -0.11 -11.35
CA ALA A 137 5.99 -1.18 -12.26
C ALA A 137 4.85 -1.63 -13.18
N VAL A 138 3.62 -1.74 -12.66
CA VAL A 138 2.45 -2.08 -13.47
C VAL A 138 2.09 -0.96 -14.45
N VAL A 139 2.21 0.31 -14.02
CA VAL A 139 1.99 1.47 -14.91
C VAL A 139 3.00 1.49 -16.06
N GLU A 140 4.29 1.26 -15.76
CA GLU A 140 5.33 1.17 -16.79
C GLU A 140 5.12 -0.03 -17.71
N ALA A 141 4.70 -1.18 -17.14
CA ALA A 141 4.37 -2.36 -17.93
C ALA A 141 3.21 -2.07 -18.90
N ALA A 142 2.14 -1.42 -18.43
CA ALA A 142 1.00 -1.04 -19.26
C ALA A 142 1.36 -0.01 -20.33
N HIS A 143 2.28 0.92 -20.04
CA HIS A 143 2.77 1.88 -21.01
C HIS A 143 3.61 1.21 -22.12
N ALA A 144 4.44 0.22 -21.77
CA ALA A 144 5.26 -0.50 -22.73
C ALA A 144 4.50 -1.61 -23.49
N PHE A 145 3.41 -2.13 -22.93
CA PHE A 145 2.67 -3.25 -23.50
C PHE A 145 1.66 -2.79 -24.55
N GLY A 146 1.75 -3.33 -25.77
CA GLY A 146 0.93 -2.92 -26.91
C GLY A 146 -0.50 -3.46 -26.97
N ARG A 147 -1.03 -4.06 -25.90
CA ARG A 147 -2.39 -4.65 -25.85
C ARG A 147 -3.12 -4.27 -24.56
N PHE A 148 -4.44 -4.47 -24.53
CA PHE A 148 -5.24 -4.19 -23.33
C PHE A 148 -4.92 -5.15 -22.18
N PHE A 149 -4.88 -4.60 -20.96
CA PHE A 149 -4.88 -5.41 -19.74
C PHE A 149 -6.24 -6.05 -19.51
N THR A 150 -7.32 -5.27 -19.66
CA THR A 150 -8.69 -5.73 -19.47
C THR A 150 -9.19 -6.51 -20.68
N GLY A 151 -9.72 -7.71 -20.46
CA GLY A 151 -10.42 -8.46 -21.49
C GLY A 151 -11.77 -7.82 -21.85
N GLN A 152 -12.11 -7.77 -23.13
CA GLN A 152 -13.32 -7.11 -23.63
C GLN A 152 -13.99 -7.93 -24.73
N VAL A 153 -15.32 -7.91 -24.77
CA VAL A 153 -16.11 -8.41 -25.91
C VAL A 153 -16.67 -7.20 -26.64
N THR A 154 -16.33 -7.08 -27.92
CA THR A 154 -16.73 -5.97 -28.77
C THR A 154 -17.42 -6.50 -30.03
N ALA A 155 -18.01 -5.60 -30.82
CA ALA A 155 -18.53 -5.95 -32.15
C ALA A 155 -17.44 -6.50 -33.09
N ALA A 156 -16.18 -6.14 -32.88
CA ALA A 156 -15.03 -6.60 -33.66
C ALA A 156 -14.44 -7.94 -33.15
N GLY A 157 -15.02 -8.52 -32.09
CA GLY A 157 -14.60 -9.80 -31.52
C GLY A 157 -14.21 -9.72 -30.04
N LYS A 158 -13.74 -10.86 -29.52
CA LYS A 158 -13.31 -11.03 -28.13
C LYS A 158 -11.80 -10.80 -28.01
N VAL A 159 -11.40 -9.88 -27.14
CA VAL A 159 -10.02 -9.63 -26.75
C VAL A 159 -9.78 -10.27 -25.37
N PRO A 160 -8.85 -11.22 -25.23
CA PRO A 160 -8.53 -11.80 -23.93
C PRO A 160 -7.81 -10.77 -23.02
N PRO A 161 -7.94 -10.89 -21.69
CA PRO A 161 -7.16 -10.09 -20.76
C PRO A 161 -5.66 -10.42 -20.86
N ALA A 162 -4.81 -9.47 -20.48
CA ALA A 162 -3.39 -9.72 -20.31
C ALA A 162 -3.14 -10.69 -19.15
N THR A 163 -2.06 -11.46 -19.25
CA THR A 163 -1.59 -12.36 -18.21
C THR A 163 -0.30 -11.85 -17.58
N VAL A 164 -0.29 -11.69 -16.26
CA VAL A 164 0.84 -11.10 -15.51
C VAL A 164 1.35 -12.12 -14.49
N LEU A 165 2.66 -12.40 -14.51
CA LEU A 165 3.35 -13.16 -13.48
C LEU A 165 4.10 -12.22 -12.54
N VAL A 166 3.89 -12.34 -11.24
CA VAL A 166 4.65 -11.62 -10.21
C VAL A 166 5.54 -12.61 -9.43
N ILE A 167 6.86 -12.39 -9.47
CA ILE A 167 7.84 -13.24 -8.79
C ILE A 167 8.35 -12.51 -7.55
N GLY A 168 7.92 -12.99 -6.38
CA GLY A 168 8.06 -12.36 -5.07
C GLY A 168 6.76 -11.66 -4.65
N ALA A 169 6.23 -12.04 -3.49
CA ALA A 169 5.03 -11.49 -2.85
C ALA A 169 5.40 -10.70 -1.58
N GLY A 170 6.46 -9.89 -1.67
CA GLY A 170 6.75 -8.83 -0.69
C GLY A 170 5.84 -7.61 -0.89
N VAL A 171 6.15 -6.50 -0.21
CA VAL A 171 5.34 -5.26 -0.30
C VAL A 171 5.20 -4.75 -1.75
N ALA A 172 6.29 -4.76 -2.53
CA ALA A 172 6.25 -4.37 -3.93
C ALA A 172 5.46 -5.37 -4.79
N GLY A 173 5.64 -6.67 -4.55
CA GLY A 173 4.93 -7.73 -5.26
C GLY A 173 3.41 -7.65 -5.05
N LEU A 174 2.96 -7.53 -3.81
CA LEU A 174 1.54 -7.38 -3.47
C LEU A 174 0.96 -6.09 -4.08
N ALA A 175 1.71 -4.98 -4.06
CA ALA A 175 1.27 -3.75 -4.73
C ALA A 175 1.12 -3.93 -6.25
N ALA A 176 2.05 -4.65 -6.89
CA ALA A 176 1.96 -4.99 -8.31
C ALA A 176 0.77 -5.92 -8.60
N ILE A 177 0.52 -6.92 -7.76
CA ILE A 177 -0.65 -7.82 -7.87
C ILE A 177 -1.95 -7.01 -7.82
N GLY A 178 -2.11 -6.16 -6.81
CA GLY A 178 -3.29 -5.34 -6.65
C GLY A 178 -3.51 -4.39 -7.83
N ALA A 179 -2.46 -3.72 -8.29
CA ALA A 179 -2.53 -2.82 -9.44
C ALA A 179 -2.89 -3.57 -10.73
N ALA A 180 -2.22 -4.69 -11.03
CA ALA A 180 -2.49 -5.47 -12.25
C ALA A 180 -3.90 -6.08 -12.25
N ASN A 181 -4.35 -6.61 -11.11
CA ASN A 181 -5.70 -7.14 -10.97
C ASN A 181 -6.76 -6.03 -11.11
N SER A 182 -6.52 -4.84 -10.57
CA SER A 182 -7.42 -3.69 -10.72
C SER A 182 -7.57 -3.21 -12.18
N LEU A 183 -6.55 -3.46 -13.03
CA LEU A 183 -6.60 -3.20 -14.47
C LEU A 183 -7.28 -4.32 -15.26
N GLY A 184 -7.76 -5.37 -14.60
CA GLY A 184 -8.48 -6.49 -15.22
C GLY A 184 -7.60 -7.54 -15.88
N ALA A 185 -6.29 -7.57 -15.54
CA ALA A 185 -5.40 -8.65 -15.97
C ALA A 185 -5.61 -9.91 -15.13
N VAL A 186 -5.28 -11.07 -15.71
CA VAL A 186 -5.19 -12.33 -14.97
C VAL A 186 -3.81 -12.40 -14.32
N VAL A 187 -3.77 -12.32 -12.99
CA VAL A 187 -2.52 -12.28 -12.23
C VAL A 187 -2.21 -13.65 -11.65
N ARG A 188 -0.98 -14.11 -11.88
CA ARG A 188 -0.36 -15.27 -11.24
C ARG A 188 0.81 -14.76 -10.40
N ALA A 189 1.05 -15.34 -9.23
CA ALA A 189 2.19 -14.94 -8.42
C ALA A 189 2.82 -16.13 -7.69
N THR A 190 4.10 -16.00 -7.35
CA THR A 190 4.84 -17.02 -6.61
C THR A 190 5.85 -16.37 -5.67
N ASP A 191 6.08 -17.00 -4.52
CA ASP A 191 7.06 -16.59 -3.52
C ASP A 191 7.59 -17.88 -2.85
N VAL A 192 8.79 -17.80 -2.29
CA VAL A 192 9.39 -18.93 -1.55
C VAL A 192 8.73 -19.13 -0.19
N ARG A 193 8.02 -18.12 0.33
CA ARG A 193 7.34 -18.14 1.62
C ARG A 193 5.91 -18.65 1.48
N PRO A 194 5.55 -19.81 2.07
CA PRO A 194 4.21 -20.38 1.94
C PRO A 194 3.11 -19.48 2.51
N GLU A 195 3.39 -18.71 3.56
CA GLU A 195 2.42 -17.81 4.19
C GLU A 195 1.96 -16.65 3.30
N THR A 196 2.67 -16.40 2.19
CA THR A 196 2.27 -15.36 1.23
C THR A 196 1.16 -15.82 0.28
N ALA A 197 0.90 -17.13 0.19
CA ALA A 197 -0.14 -17.67 -0.69
C ALA A 197 -1.53 -17.10 -0.34
N GLU A 198 -1.90 -17.11 0.94
CA GLU A 198 -3.17 -16.54 1.41
C GLU A 198 -3.29 -15.05 1.07
N GLN A 199 -2.18 -14.29 1.16
CA GLN A 199 -2.16 -12.87 0.82
C GLN A 199 -2.39 -12.67 -0.68
N VAL A 200 -1.68 -13.42 -1.53
CA VAL A 200 -1.84 -13.38 -2.99
C VAL A 200 -3.27 -13.71 -3.41
N GLU A 201 -3.84 -14.79 -2.85
CA GLU A 201 -5.21 -15.23 -3.17
C GLU A 201 -6.26 -14.21 -2.70
N SER A 202 -6.07 -13.60 -1.52
CA SER A 202 -6.95 -12.54 -1.02
C SER A 202 -7.00 -11.31 -1.93
N MET A 203 -5.94 -11.07 -2.71
CA MET A 203 -5.87 -10.00 -3.70
C MET A 203 -6.46 -10.39 -5.07
N GLY A 204 -6.97 -11.61 -5.22
CA GLY A 204 -7.59 -12.11 -6.45
C GLY A 204 -6.62 -12.68 -7.48
N ALA A 205 -5.37 -12.96 -7.10
CA ALA A 205 -4.38 -13.61 -7.95
C ALA A 205 -4.29 -15.11 -7.66
N THR A 206 -3.82 -15.89 -8.65
CA THR A 206 -3.54 -17.31 -8.48
C THR A 206 -2.12 -17.49 -7.95
N PHE A 207 -1.98 -18.13 -6.79
CA PHE A 207 -0.66 -18.53 -6.29
C PHE A 207 -0.15 -19.77 -7.04
N VAL A 208 1.06 -19.69 -7.57
CA VAL A 208 1.71 -20.79 -8.29
C VAL A 208 2.77 -21.41 -7.37
N HIS A 209 2.48 -22.62 -6.90
CA HIS A 209 3.37 -23.37 -6.01
C HIS A 209 4.57 -23.95 -6.76
N VAL A 210 5.74 -23.87 -6.14
CA VAL A 210 6.91 -24.68 -6.52
C VAL A 210 6.80 -26.02 -5.78
N ASP A 211 6.81 -27.14 -6.50
CA ASP A 211 6.61 -28.47 -5.91
C ASP A 211 7.73 -28.85 -4.91
N GLY A 212 7.36 -29.39 -3.74
CA GLY A 212 8.30 -30.00 -2.78
C GLY A 212 8.66 -29.18 -1.53
N MET A 213 7.72 -28.43 -0.96
CA MET A 213 7.96 -27.61 0.23
C MET A 213 8.06 -28.43 1.54
N ASP A 214 9.29 -28.64 1.99
CA ASP A 214 9.64 -28.80 3.42
C ASP A 214 10.76 -27.80 3.75
N GLN A 215 10.46 -26.52 4.05
CA GLN A 215 11.48 -25.57 4.55
C GLN A 215 10.97 -24.55 5.58
N GLU A 216 11.87 -24.25 6.54
CA GLU A 216 11.65 -23.48 7.76
C GLU A 216 11.39 -21.99 7.56
N VAL A 217 10.44 -21.47 8.33
CA VAL A 217 10.09 -20.04 8.45
C VAL A 217 11.26 -19.25 9.02
N SER A 218 11.68 -18.18 8.33
CA SER A 218 12.66 -17.21 8.87
C SER A 218 12.06 -16.43 10.05
N SER A 219 12.83 -16.18 11.10
CA SER A 219 12.37 -15.41 12.26
C SER A 219 12.21 -13.90 12.00
N ASP A 220 12.75 -13.37 10.90
CA ASP A 220 12.80 -11.95 10.54
C ASP A 220 11.92 -11.57 9.33
N GLY A 221 11.17 -12.53 8.77
CA GLY A 221 10.24 -12.33 7.66
C GLY A 221 10.89 -12.17 6.28
N TYR A 222 12.20 -12.36 6.15
CA TYR A 222 12.92 -12.34 4.87
C TYR A 222 13.15 -13.75 4.31
N ALA A 223 13.07 -13.87 2.98
CA ALA A 223 13.44 -15.11 2.28
C ALA A 223 14.93 -15.45 2.50
N LYS A 224 15.22 -16.72 2.84
CA LYS A 224 16.56 -17.30 2.82
C LYS A 224 16.90 -17.89 1.44
N GLU A 225 18.18 -18.10 1.20
CA GLU A 225 18.66 -18.81 0.01
C GLU A 225 18.16 -20.26 0.03
N VAL A 226 17.54 -20.67 -1.07
CA VAL A 226 16.88 -21.96 -1.24
C VAL A 226 17.87 -23.02 -1.70
N GLY A 227 17.63 -24.30 -1.35
CA GLY A 227 18.47 -25.41 -1.77
C GLY A 227 18.47 -25.62 -3.30
N ALA A 228 19.51 -26.27 -3.83
CA ALA A 228 19.68 -26.45 -5.28
C ALA A 228 18.51 -27.16 -5.97
N ASP A 229 17.85 -28.11 -5.30
CA ASP A 229 16.66 -28.81 -5.82
C ASP A 229 15.45 -27.86 -5.99
N PHE A 230 15.24 -26.96 -5.02
CA PHE A 230 14.18 -25.95 -5.12
C PHE A 230 14.47 -24.95 -6.23
N ALA A 231 15.72 -24.49 -6.36
CA ALA A 231 16.11 -23.56 -7.42
C ALA A 231 15.87 -24.15 -8.82
N ALA A 232 16.15 -25.45 -9.01
CA ALA A 232 15.88 -26.15 -10.26
C ALA A 232 14.37 -26.20 -10.57
N ARG A 233 13.53 -26.60 -9.60
CA ARG A 233 12.08 -26.65 -9.80
C ARG A 233 11.45 -25.27 -9.99
N ALA A 234 11.94 -24.25 -9.29
CA ALA A 234 11.53 -22.88 -9.50
C ALA A 234 11.88 -22.41 -10.92
N ALA A 235 13.07 -22.76 -11.43
CA ALA A 235 13.46 -22.46 -12.81
C ALA A 235 12.56 -23.16 -13.84
N GLU A 236 12.17 -24.42 -13.62
CA GLU A 236 11.21 -25.13 -14.47
C GLU A 236 9.85 -24.42 -14.50
N LEU A 237 9.36 -23.99 -13.33
CA LEU A 237 8.13 -23.22 -13.21
C LEU A 237 8.23 -21.88 -13.96
N TYR A 238 9.34 -21.15 -13.79
CA TYR A 238 9.54 -19.87 -14.48
C TYR A 238 9.60 -20.06 -16.00
N ALA A 239 10.29 -21.09 -16.49
CA ALA A 239 10.34 -21.41 -17.92
C ALA A 239 8.96 -21.77 -18.49
N ALA A 240 8.15 -22.54 -17.75
CA ALA A 240 6.79 -22.88 -18.16
C ALA A 240 5.89 -21.63 -18.21
N GLN A 241 5.93 -20.79 -17.17
CA GLN A 241 5.12 -19.58 -17.11
C GLN A 241 5.54 -18.54 -18.16
N ALA A 242 6.85 -18.35 -18.41
CA ALA A 242 7.36 -17.36 -19.36
C ALA A 242 6.81 -17.54 -20.78
N ARG A 243 6.53 -18.78 -21.21
CA ARG A 243 5.94 -19.08 -22.52
C ARG A 243 4.48 -18.64 -22.63
N GLU A 244 3.77 -18.59 -21.51
CA GLU A 244 2.33 -18.32 -21.47
C GLU A 244 2.00 -16.86 -21.18
N VAL A 245 2.74 -16.25 -20.25
CA VAL A 245 2.39 -14.93 -19.73
C VAL A 245 2.83 -13.80 -20.65
N ASP A 246 2.11 -12.69 -20.61
CA ASP A 246 2.43 -11.52 -21.41
C ASP A 246 3.39 -10.59 -20.68
N ILE A 247 3.32 -10.53 -19.35
CA ILE A 247 4.11 -9.63 -18.51
C ILE A 247 4.71 -10.37 -17.33
N ILE A 248 5.98 -10.12 -17.01
CA ILE A 248 6.65 -10.62 -15.80
C ILE A 248 7.12 -9.43 -14.96
N ILE A 249 6.80 -9.43 -13.66
CA ILE A 249 7.29 -8.45 -12.70
C ILE A 249 8.11 -9.19 -11.64
N THR A 250 9.40 -8.87 -11.52
CA THR A 250 10.30 -9.54 -10.56
C THR A 250 10.68 -8.61 -9.42
N THR A 251 10.53 -9.08 -8.19
CA THR A 251 10.79 -8.29 -6.96
C THR A 251 11.66 -9.04 -5.94
N ALA A 252 12.34 -10.11 -6.35
CA ALA A 252 13.11 -10.94 -5.44
C ALA A 252 14.44 -10.26 -5.10
N ALA A 253 14.59 -9.82 -3.85
CA ALA A 253 15.80 -9.18 -3.35
C ALA A 253 16.16 -9.72 -1.97
N ILE A 254 17.45 -9.96 -1.75
CA ILE A 254 17.99 -10.42 -0.47
C ILE A 254 18.90 -9.30 0.09
N PRO A 255 18.61 -8.74 1.28
CA PRO A 255 19.42 -7.67 1.85
C PRO A 255 20.91 -8.04 1.95
N GLY A 256 21.77 -7.17 1.42
CA GLY A 256 23.23 -7.34 1.48
C GLY A 256 23.81 -8.38 0.52
N ARG A 257 23.01 -8.94 -0.39
CA ARG A 257 23.46 -9.88 -1.43
C ARG A 257 22.99 -9.43 -2.81
N PRO A 258 23.65 -9.87 -3.89
CA PRO A 258 23.13 -9.70 -5.25
C PRO A 258 21.74 -10.33 -5.40
N SER A 259 20.90 -9.73 -6.24
CA SER A 259 19.60 -10.28 -6.60
C SER A 259 19.78 -11.64 -7.28
N PRO A 260 18.96 -12.66 -6.94
CA PRO A 260 19.06 -13.97 -7.58
C PRO A 260 18.64 -13.88 -9.05
N ARG A 261 19.35 -14.59 -9.94
CA ARG A 261 18.96 -14.73 -11.36
C ARG A 261 17.85 -15.76 -11.48
N LEU A 262 16.65 -15.31 -11.82
CA LEU A 262 15.43 -16.13 -11.89
C LEU A 262 14.94 -16.30 -13.33
N ILE A 263 15.09 -15.27 -14.16
CA ILE A 263 14.66 -15.29 -15.57
C ILE A 263 15.89 -15.30 -16.47
N THR A 264 16.13 -16.42 -17.16
CA THR A 264 17.28 -16.58 -18.06
C THR A 264 17.02 -15.98 -19.44
N ALA A 265 18.08 -15.72 -20.21
CA ALA A 265 17.95 -15.23 -21.59
C ALA A 265 17.11 -16.18 -22.48
N GLU A 266 17.20 -17.49 -22.26
CA GLU A 266 16.38 -18.49 -22.95
C GLU A 266 14.89 -18.36 -22.60
N MET A 267 14.57 -18.15 -21.31
CA MET A 267 13.19 -17.91 -20.89
C MET A 267 12.63 -16.65 -21.54
N VAL A 268 13.41 -15.55 -21.59
CA VAL A 268 13.02 -14.31 -22.27
C VAL A 268 12.78 -14.56 -23.76
N ALA A 269 13.67 -15.27 -24.44
CA ALA A 269 13.53 -15.59 -25.87
C ALA A 269 12.30 -16.47 -26.17
N SER A 270 11.81 -17.23 -25.18
CA SER A 270 10.60 -18.06 -25.30
C SER A 270 9.29 -17.29 -25.11
N MET A 271 9.35 -16.04 -24.65
CA MET A 271 8.16 -15.20 -24.48
C MET A 271 7.61 -14.75 -25.83
N LYS A 272 6.34 -14.32 -25.82
CA LYS A 272 5.69 -13.77 -27.02
C LYS A 272 6.33 -12.43 -27.40
N PRO A 273 6.53 -12.11 -28.69
CA PRO A 273 6.91 -10.77 -29.10
C PRO A 273 5.89 -9.73 -28.62
N GLY A 274 6.39 -8.61 -28.09
CA GLY A 274 5.60 -7.57 -27.44
C GLY A 274 5.39 -7.78 -25.94
N SER A 275 5.84 -8.89 -25.36
CA SER A 275 5.84 -9.10 -23.91
C SER A 275 6.72 -8.08 -23.17
N VAL A 276 6.45 -7.90 -21.87
CA VAL A 276 7.19 -6.94 -21.03
C VAL A 276 7.72 -7.61 -19.76
N ILE A 277 8.97 -7.33 -19.41
CA ILE A 277 9.56 -7.69 -18.12
C ILE A 277 9.87 -6.40 -17.37
N VAL A 278 9.41 -6.28 -16.12
CA VAL A 278 9.78 -5.19 -15.22
C VAL A 278 10.55 -5.74 -14.04
N ASP A 279 11.84 -5.40 -13.97
CA ASP A 279 12.76 -5.93 -12.97
C ASP A 279 13.02 -4.92 -11.86
N LEU A 280 12.27 -5.01 -10.76
CA LEU A 280 12.42 -4.12 -9.61
C LEU A 280 13.71 -4.39 -8.83
N ALA A 281 14.38 -5.51 -9.10
CA ALA A 281 15.61 -5.90 -8.43
C ALA A 281 16.88 -5.46 -9.21
N ALA A 282 16.71 -4.62 -10.25
CA ALA A 282 17.78 -4.14 -11.13
C ALA A 282 18.95 -3.48 -10.38
N SER A 283 18.69 -2.74 -9.29
CA SER A 283 19.75 -2.11 -8.50
C SER A 283 20.67 -3.12 -7.79
N GLY A 284 20.17 -4.31 -7.48
CA GLY A 284 20.94 -5.43 -6.90
C GLY A 284 21.54 -6.37 -7.95
N GLY A 285 21.50 -6.01 -9.23
CA GLY A 285 21.97 -6.82 -10.36
C GLY A 285 20.86 -7.35 -11.27
N GLY A 286 19.61 -7.33 -10.82
CA GLY A 286 18.43 -7.79 -11.57
C GLY A 286 18.11 -9.27 -11.41
N ASN A 287 16.82 -9.61 -11.40
CA ASN A 287 16.36 -11.01 -11.47
C ASN A 287 16.36 -11.57 -12.89
N CYS A 288 16.34 -10.71 -13.91
CA CYS A 288 16.45 -11.12 -15.31
C CYS A 288 17.90 -10.96 -15.80
N GLU A 289 18.44 -11.98 -16.47
CA GLU A 289 19.83 -11.99 -16.98
C GLU A 289 20.11 -10.87 -17.98
N LEU A 290 19.10 -10.49 -18.75
CA LEU A 290 19.19 -9.46 -19.78
C LEU A 290 18.93 -8.04 -19.24
N THR A 291 18.68 -7.88 -17.94
CA THR A 291 18.42 -6.57 -17.34
C THR A 291 19.64 -5.65 -17.45
N ARG A 292 19.41 -4.42 -17.94
CA ARG A 292 20.37 -3.31 -17.94
C ARG A 292 19.92 -2.29 -16.89
N PRO A 293 20.57 -2.20 -15.72
CA PRO A 293 20.14 -1.30 -14.66
C PRO A 293 20.07 0.16 -15.11
N GLY A 294 18.94 0.81 -14.83
CA GLY A 294 18.66 2.20 -15.23
C GLY A 294 18.05 2.36 -16.62
N GLU A 295 17.96 1.30 -17.42
CA GLU A 295 17.53 1.37 -18.82
C GLU A 295 16.25 0.59 -19.09
N SER A 296 15.57 0.97 -20.17
CA SER A 296 14.57 0.13 -20.84
C SER A 296 15.02 -0.13 -22.27
N HIS A 297 14.97 -1.38 -22.71
CA HIS A 297 15.34 -1.76 -24.07
C HIS A 297 14.48 -2.92 -24.57
N VAL A 298 14.48 -3.13 -25.89
CA VAL A 298 13.78 -4.22 -26.56
C VAL A 298 14.81 -5.25 -27.02
N THR A 299 14.55 -6.53 -26.76
CA THR A 299 15.38 -7.64 -27.23
C THR A 299 15.15 -7.93 -28.71
N ASP A 300 16.04 -8.70 -29.35
CA ASP A 300 15.85 -9.15 -30.74
C ASP A 300 14.57 -9.98 -30.94
N GLY A 301 14.10 -10.66 -29.89
CA GLY A 301 12.83 -11.39 -29.86
C GLY A 301 11.58 -10.51 -29.66
N GLY A 302 11.76 -9.19 -29.53
CA GLY A 302 10.67 -8.23 -29.37
C GLY A 302 10.12 -8.11 -27.94
N VAL A 303 10.84 -8.58 -26.92
CA VAL A 303 10.45 -8.42 -25.51
C VAL A 303 11.02 -7.12 -24.97
N THR A 304 10.20 -6.31 -24.31
CA THR A 304 10.68 -5.09 -23.63
C THR A 304 11.12 -5.42 -22.22
N ILE A 305 12.34 -5.05 -21.84
CA ILE A 305 12.87 -5.22 -20.49
C ILE A 305 13.04 -3.83 -19.87
N ILE A 306 12.40 -3.62 -18.72
CA ILE A 306 12.43 -2.38 -17.95
C ILE A 306 13.23 -2.62 -16.67
N GLY A 307 14.44 -2.07 -16.59
CA GLY A 307 15.37 -2.19 -15.47
C GLY A 307 15.58 -0.88 -14.71
N TYR A 308 14.59 0.01 -14.68
CA TYR A 308 14.71 1.30 -13.97
C TYR A 308 15.01 1.11 -12.48
N THR A 309 15.98 1.86 -11.97
CA THR A 309 16.40 1.82 -10.56
C THR A 309 15.74 2.92 -9.71
N ASP A 310 14.90 3.75 -10.33
CA ASP A 310 14.31 4.97 -9.77
C ASP A 310 12.77 4.95 -9.83
N LEU A 311 12.12 3.77 -9.81
CA LEU A 311 10.66 3.65 -9.96
C LEU A 311 9.87 4.52 -8.97
N ALA A 312 10.31 4.62 -7.72
CA ALA A 312 9.67 5.51 -6.75
C ALA A 312 9.79 6.99 -7.13
N SER A 313 10.86 7.41 -7.80
CA SER A 313 11.04 8.78 -8.31
C SER A 313 10.19 9.06 -9.55
N ARG A 314 9.66 8.04 -10.22
CA ARG A 314 8.71 8.20 -11.35
C ARG A 314 7.26 8.42 -10.90
N LEU A 315 7.00 8.46 -9.59
CA LEU A 315 5.74 8.89 -9.00
C LEU A 315 5.99 9.93 -7.87
N PRO A 316 6.67 11.05 -8.17
CA PRO A 316 7.38 11.83 -7.16
C PRO A 316 6.47 12.52 -6.14
N GLY A 317 5.29 13.01 -6.54
CA GLY A 317 4.35 13.63 -5.60
C GLY A 317 3.88 12.66 -4.51
N GLN A 318 3.47 11.44 -4.90
CA GLN A 318 3.03 10.41 -3.97
C GLN A 318 4.18 9.90 -3.09
N SER A 319 5.36 9.67 -3.69
CA SER A 319 6.56 9.26 -2.96
C SER A 319 7.00 10.27 -1.92
N SER A 320 7.00 11.56 -2.27
CA SER A 320 7.35 12.65 -1.36
C SER A 320 6.36 12.75 -0.20
N GLN A 321 5.06 12.58 -0.47
CA GLN A 321 4.03 12.60 0.56
C GLN A 321 4.18 11.45 1.56
N LEU A 322 4.37 10.21 1.08
CA LEU A 322 4.52 9.06 1.97
C LEU A 322 5.86 9.12 2.73
N TYR A 323 6.96 9.43 2.04
CA TYR A 323 8.27 9.56 2.68
C TYR A 323 8.29 10.69 3.73
N GLY A 324 7.76 11.87 3.41
CA GLY A 324 7.65 12.96 4.37
C GLY A 324 6.76 12.60 5.56
N THR A 325 5.75 11.74 5.39
CA THR A 325 4.94 11.23 6.50
C THR A 325 5.75 10.28 7.39
N ASN A 326 6.59 9.41 6.81
CA ASN A 326 7.51 8.57 7.59
C ASN A 326 8.48 9.43 8.42
N LEU A 327 9.01 10.50 7.84
CA LEU A 327 9.87 11.46 8.54
C LEU A 327 9.12 12.20 9.66
N VAL A 328 7.88 12.63 9.44
CA VAL A 328 7.03 13.22 10.48
C VAL A 328 6.82 12.24 11.63
N ASN A 329 6.59 10.96 11.35
CA ASN A 329 6.40 9.94 12.37
C ASN A 329 7.70 9.68 13.15
N ALA A 330 8.85 9.66 12.46
CA ALA A 330 10.16 9.55 13.11
C ALA A 330 10.45 10.76 14.02
N LEU A 331 10.18 11.97 13.54
CA LEU A 331 10.33 13.19 14.34
C LEU A 331 9.33 13.24 15.50
N SER A 332 8.09 12.79 15.30
CA SER A 332 7.11 12.70 16.40
C SER A 332 7.57 11.78 17.52
N LEU A 333 8.24 10.67 17.18
CA LEU A 333 8.85 9.76 18.16
C LEU A 333 9.99 10.44 18.94
N MET A 334 10.81 11.24 18.25
CA MET A 334 11.97 11.93 18.81
C MET A 334 11.64 13.32 19.41
N THR A 335 10.38 13.76 19.38
CA THR A 335 9.92 15.05 19.93
C THR A 335 8.70 14.84 20.83
N PRO A 336 8.81 14.07 21.93
CA PRO A 336 7.65 13.74 22.78
C PRO A 336 6.98 14.98 23.40
N GLY A 337 7.75 16.05 23.64
CA GLY A 337 7.25 17.32 24.20
C GLY A 337 6.52 18.22 23.20
N LYS A 338 6.60 17.94 21.88
CA LYS A 338 6.08 18.82 20.81
C LYS A 338 6.53 20.28 20.94
N ASP A 339 7.75 20.47 21.43
CA ASP A 339 8.39 21.74 21.74
C ASP A 339 9.48 22.10 20.72
N GLY A 340 9.57 21.35 19.62
CA GLY A 340 10.58 21.52 18.58
C GLY A 340 12.00 21.22 19.06
N GLN A 341 12.16 20.42 20.12
CA GLN A 341 13.45 19.93 20.61
C GLN A 341 13.60 18.45 20.24
N LEU A 342 14.57 18.15 19.38
CA LEU A 342 14.85 16.77 18.99
C LEU A 342 15.62 16.05 20.11
N VAL A 343 15.12 14.88 20.51
CA VAL A 343 15.75 14.01 21.50
C VAL A 343 16.15 12.70 20.83
N VAL A 344 17.46 12.47 20.72
CA VAL A 344 18.01 11.19 20.27
C VAL A 344 18.20 10.31 21.51
N ASP A 345 17.15 9.57 21.87
CA ASP A 345 17.17 8.64 23.00
C ASP A 345 17.68 7.26 22.55
N PHE A 346 18.75 6.75 23.18
CA PHE A 346 19.31 5.42 22.87
C PHE A 346 18.63 4.29 23.65
N ASP A 347 17.77 4.62 24.62
CA ASP A 347 16.91 3.65 25.28
C ASP A 347 15.69 3.29 24.40
N ASP A 348 15.36 4.13 23.42
CA ASP A 348 14.40 3.77 22.36
C ASP A 348 15.10 2.95 21.26
N GLU A 349 14.72 1.67 21.14
CA GLU A 349 15.30 0.73 20.19
C GLU A 349 15.19 1.20 18.73
N VAL A 350 14.12 1.91 18.36
CA VAL A 350 13.91 2.40 16.99
C VAL A 350 14.93 3.50 16.70
N VAL A 351 15.05 4.47 17.61
CA VAL A 351 16.00 5.58 17.49
C VAL A 351 17.44 5.06 17.53
N ARG A 352 17.76 4.11 18.42
CA ARG A 352 19.08 3.47 18.49
C ARG A 352 19.45 2.75 17.20
N THR A 353 18.49 2.06 16.58
CA THR A 353 18.75 1.30 15.34
C THR A 353 18.96 2.23 14.15
N MET A 354 18.15 3.30 14.05
CA MET A 354 18.25 4.30 12.99
C MET A 354 19.53 5.15 13.09
N THR A 355 20.03 5.43 14.30
CA THR A 355 21.19 6.30 14.50
C THR A 355 22.49 5.59 14.12
N VAL A 356 23.11 6.03 13.03
CA VAL A 356 24.37 5.47 12.50
C VAL A 356 25.61 6.25 12.92
N VAL A 357 25.45 7.54 13.27
CA VAL A 357 26.50 8.40 13.80
C VAL A 357 25.93 9.28 14.91
N ARG A 358 26.66 9.43 16.01
CA ARG A 358 26.33 10.34 17.12
C ARG A 358 27.59 10.77 17.86
N ASP A 359 27.65 12.03 18.31
CA ASP A 359 28.75 12.57 19.13
C ASP A 359 30.15 12.29 18.55
N GLY A 360 30.27 12.42 17.22
CA GLY A 360 31.52 12.19 16.48
C GLY A 360 31.95 10.73 16.37
N ARG A 361 31.07 9.78 16.70
CA ARG A 361 31.35 8.33 16.67
C ARG A 361 30.35 7.60 15.78
N VAL A 362 30.84 6.62 15.04
CA VAL A 362 29.99 5.68 14.31
C VAL A 362 29.34 4.71 15.30
N THR A 363 28.01 4.61 15.27
CA THR A 363 27.19 3.76 16.16
C THR A 363 26.60 2.53 15.44
N PHE A 364 26.89 2.40 14.15
CA PHE A 364 26.63 1.22 13.34
C PHE A 364 27.73 0.15 13.53
N PRO A 365 27.41 -1.16 13.56
CA PRO A 365 26.07 -1.74 13.49
C PRO A 365 25.29 -1.61 14.82
N PRO A 366 23.95 -1.48 14.77
CA PRO A 366 23.15 -1.52 15.99
C PRO A 366 23.21 -2.91 16.64
N PRO A 367 22.99 -3.01 17.97
CA PRO A 367 22.87 -4.30 18.63
C PRO A 367 21.71 -5.10 18.00
N PRO A 368 21.78 -6.43 18.01
CA PRO A 368 20.64 -7.25 17.61
C PRO A 368 19.43 -6.85 18.44
N ILE A 369 18.33 -6.53 17.77
CA ILE A 369 17.07 -6.24 18.45
C ILE A 369 16.69 -7.55 19.13
N GLN A 370 16.71 -7.53 20.46
CA GLN A 370 16.08 -8.58 21.23
C GLN A 370 14.59 -8.38 21.00
N VAL A 371 14.07 -8.96 19.91
CA VAL A 371 12.66 -9.33 19.86
C VAL A 371 12.49 -10.17 21.11
N SER A 372 11.99 -9.56 22.18
CA SER A 372 11.52 -10.28 23.36
C SER A 372 10.64 -11.34 22.77
N ALA A 373 11.16 -12.58 22.75
CA ALA A 373 10.65 -13.62 21.91
C ALA A 373 9.16 -13.66 22.20
N THR A 374 8.33 -13.35 21.20
CA THR A 374 7.01 -13.92 21.21
C THR A 374 7.31 -15.41 21.28
N PRO A 375 7.00 -16.12 22.38
CA PRO A 375 7.52 -17.46 22.60
C PRO A 375 7.23 -18.26 21.35
N ALA A 376 8.28 -18.87 20.78
CA ALA A 376 8.15 -19.71 19.61
C ALA A 376 6.92 -20.60 19.83
N ARG A 377 5.91 -20.43 18.98
CA ARG A 377 4.67 -21.19 19.08
C ARG A 377 5.10 -22.64 18.95
N ALA A 378 5.09 -23.37 20.06
CA ALA A 378 5.38 -24.79 20.07
C ALA A 378 4.51 -25.45 19.00
N PRO A 379 5.03 -26.43 18.24
CA PRO A 379 4.27 -27.08 17.19
C PRO A 379 2.96 -27.54 17.82
N VAL A 380 1.87 -26.95 17.32
CA VAL A 380 0.53 -27.31 17.72
C VAL A 380 0.36 -28.74 17.24
N ARG A 381 0.63 -29.71 18.12
CA ARG A 381 -0.14 -30.95 18.10
C ARG A 381 -1.58 -30.48 18.05
N GLN A 382 -2.31 -30.87 17.02
CA GLN A 382 -3.76 -30.74 16.99
C GLN A 382 -4.33 -31.59 18.13
N GLY A 383 -4.22 -31.05 19.34
CA GLY A 383 -5.06 -31.29 20.49
C GLY A 383 -5.89 -30.02 20.68
N PRO A 384 -7.07 -30.14 21.30
CA PRO A 384 -8.13 -29.15 21.20
C PRO A 384 -7.64 -27.74 21.54
N GLU A 385 -7.94 -26.84 20.61
CA GLU A 385 -7.61 -25.42 20.53
C GLU A 385 -7.72 -24.71 21.89
N VAL A 386 -6.58 -24.35 22.49
CA VAL A 386 -6.55 -23.43 23.65
C VAL A 386 -6.57 -22.01 23.12
N VAL A 387 -7.80 -21.51 23.01
CA VAL A 387 -8.21 -20.12 22.82
C VAL A 387 -7.50 -19.23 23.84
N THR A 388 -6.85 -18.14 23.41
CA THR A 388 -6.52 -17.01 24.30
C THR A 388 -7.77 -16.72 25.13
N PRO A 389 -7.73 -16.63 26.48
CA PRO A 389 -8.96 -16.37 27.21
C PRO A 389 -9.54 -15.09 26.60
N PRO A 390 -10.75 -15.18 26.02
CA PRO A 390 -11.38 -14.01 25.45
C PRO A 390 -11.44 -12.95 26.55
N PRO A 391 -11.51 -11.64 26.22
CA PRO A 391 -11.94 -10.66 27.21
C PRO A 391 -13.12 -11.30 27.94
N SER A 392 -12.99 -11.46 29.27
CA SER A 392 -13.82 -12.37 30.07
C SER A 392 -15.22 -12.36 29.48
N PRO A 393 -15.71 -13.50 28.95
CA PRO A 393 -16.85 -13.49 28.07
C PRO A 393 -17.91 -12.72 28.82
N ARG A 394 -18.29 -11.54 28.29
CA ARG A 394 -19.33 -10.72 28.92
C ARG A 394 -20.42 -11.72 29.21
N PRO A 395 -20.74 -11.95 30.49
CA PRO A 395 -21.46 -13.16 30.84
C PRO A 395 -22.73 -13.17 30.00
N TRP A 396 -23.18 -14.33 29.53
CA TRP A 396 -24.27 -14.40 28.53
C TRP A 396 -25.49 -13.55 28.95
N TRP A 397 -25.72 -13.42 30.26
CA TRP A 397 -26.72 -12.55 30.86
C TRP A 397 -26.53 -11.06 30.54
N HIS A 398 -25.34 -10.58 30.23
CA HIS A 398 -25.04 -9.18 29.92
C HIS A 398 -25.46 -8.79 28.51
N GLN A 399 -25.31 -9.67 27.52
CA GLN A 399 -25.88 -9.49 26.18
C GLN A 399 -27.40 -9.69 26.23
N VAL A 400 -27.86 -10.72 26.94
CA VAL A 400 -29.30 -10.95 27.15
C VAL A 400 -29.96 -9.83 27.95
N ALA A 401 -29.28 -9.24 28.93
CA ALA A 401 -29.76 -8.10 29.70
C ALA A 401 -29.73 -6.82 28.87
N LEU A 402 -28.70 -6.59 28.04
CA LEU A 402 -28.67 -5.42 27.17
C LEU A 402 -29.78 -5.48 26.11
N VAL A 403 -29.95 -6.64 25.47
CA VAL A 403 -31.04 -6.89 24.52
C VAL A 403 -32.40 -6.89 25.23
N GLY A 404 -32.49 -7.46 26.42
CA GLY A 404 -33.72 -7.53 27.22
C GLY A 404 -34.16 -6.15 27.74
N VAL A 405 -33.25 -5.34 28.26
CA VAL A 405 -33.50 -3.95 28.65
C VAL A 405 -33.88 -3.12 27.42
N GLY A 406 -33.20 -3.32 26.30
CA GLY A 406 -33.57 -2.70 25.02
C GLY A 406 -34.98 -3.10 24.57
N ALA A 407 -35.34 -4.38 24.66
CA ALA A 407 -36.65 -4.89 24.31
C ALA A 407 -37.75 -4.38 25.25
N ILE A 408 -37.50 -4.34 26.56
CA ILE A 408 -38.44 -3.78 27.54
C ILE A 408 -38.64 -2.28 27.30
N GLY A 409 -37.55 -1.53 27.09
CA GLY A 409 -37.61 -0.11 26.76
C GLY A 409 -38.37 0.14 25.46
N PHE A 410 -38.16 -0.69 24.45
CA PHE A 410 -38.88 -0.62 23.18
C PHE A 410 -40.37 -0.95 23.34
N ILE A 411 -40.73 -2.00 24.08
CA ILE A 411 -42.13 -2.36 24.38
C ILE A 411 -42.81 -1.25 25.17
N ALA A 412 -42.15 -0.69 26.18
CA ALA A 412 -42.67 0.43 26.96
C ALA A 412 -42.84 1.70 26.11
N ALA A 413 -41.94 1.96 25.16
CA ALA A 413 -42.12 3.03 24.19
C ALA A 413 -43.32 2.79 23.26
N LEU A 414 -43.58 1.54 22.87
CA LEU A 414 -44.73 1.18 22.03
C LEU A 414 -46.07 1.25 22.75
N THR A 415 -46.14 1.10 24.08
CA THR A 415 -47.42 1.23 24.82
C THR A 415 -47.93 2.67 24.88
N VAL A 416 -47.03 3.66 24.79
CA VAL A 416 -47.39 5.09 24.75
C VAL A 416 -47.45 5.64 23.31
N ALA A 417 -47.09 4.84 22.31
CA ALA A 417 -47.09 5.25 20.91
C ALA A 417 -48.49 5.17 20.28
N PRO A 418 -48.78 6.01 19.27
CA PRO A 418 -50.01 5.90 18.49
C PRO A 418 -50.20 4.53 17.85
N SER A 419 -51.43 4.01 17.81
CA SER A 419 -51.73 2.67 17.26
C SER A 419 -51.25 2.48 15.82
N SER A 420 -51.35 3.51 14.98
CA SER A 420 -50.83 3.50 13.60
C SER A 420 -49.32 3.30 13.54
N PHE A 421 -48.58 3.90 14.47
CA PHE A 421 -47.13 3.74 14.57
C PHE A 421 -46.77 2.32 15.01
N VAL A 422 -47.49 1.75 15.98
CA VAL A 422 -47.28 0.38 16.46
C VAL A 422 -47.47 -0.63 15.32
N THR A 423 -48.51 -0.45 14.50
CA THR A 423 -48.74 -1.31 13.32
C THR A 423 -47.60 -1.20 12.30
N LEU A 424 -47.18 0.02 11.94
CA LEU A 424 -46.07 0.23 11.00
C LEU A 424 -44.74 -0.34 11.53
N MET A 425 -44.50 -0.19 12.83
CA MET A 425 -43.32 -0.73 13.49
C MET A 425 -43.32 -2.27 13.48
N GLY A 426 -44.47 -2.90 13.72
CA GLY A 426 -44.61 -4.35 13.60
C GLY A 426 -44.27 -4.86 12.20
N VAL A 427 -44.78 -4.20 11.15
CA VAL A 427 -44.44 -4.51 9.76
C VAL A 427 -42.94 -4.34 9.49
N PHE A 428 -42.34 -3.26 10.00
CA PHE A 428 -40.91 -2.98 9.84
C PHE A 428 -40.03 -4.08 10.47
N VAL A 429 -40.34 -4.51 11.69
CA VAL A 429 -39.57 -5.57 12.38
C VAL A 429 -39.66 -6.90 11.62
N VAL A 430 -40.85 -7.28 11.16
CA VAL A 430 -41.01 -8.50 10.35
C VAL A 430 -40.26 -8.38 9.02
N ALA A 431 -40.28 -7.21 8.38
CA ALA A 431 -39.55 -6.95 7.15
C ALA A 431 -38.03 -7.05 7.32
N ILE A 432 -37.46 -6.64 8.47
CA ILE A 432 -36.04 -6.83 8.78
C ILE A 432 -35.70 -8.33 8.83
N VAL A 433 -36.50 -9.13 9.54
CA VAL A 433 -36.28 -10.58 9.65
C VAL A 433 -36.34 -11.23 8.28
N VAL A 434 -37.37 -10.92 7.49
CA VAL A 434 -37.50 -11.41 6.11
C VAL A 434 -36.29 -10.99 5.27
N GLY A 435 -35.90 -9.72 5.33
CA GLY A 435 -34.75 -9.20 4.58
C GLY A 435 -33.43 -9.89 4.94
N TYR A 436 -33.18 -10.14 6.22
CA TYR A 436 -32.00 -10.87 6.70
C TYR A 436 -31.91 -12.26 6.06
N TYR A 437 -32.98 -13.05 6.14
CA TYR A 437 -32.98 -14.41 5.58
C TYR A 437 -32.94 -14.43 4.04
N VAL A 438 -33.53 -13.44 3.38
CA VAL A 438 -33.53 -13.37 1.91
C VAL A 438 -32.13 -13.03 1.39
N VAL A 439 -31.45 -12.04 1.98
CA VAL A 439 -30.13 -11.59 1.53
C VAL A 439 -29.04 -12.63 1.86
N TRP A 440 -29.11 -13.27 3.03
CA TRP A 440 -28.11 -14.25 3.46
C TRP A 440 -28.07 -15.50 2.57
N ASN A 441 -29.16 -15.82 1.89
CA ASN A 441 -29.28 -16.99 1.03
C ASN A 441 -28.94 -16.73 -0.45
N VAL A 442 -28.45 -15.53 -0.80
CA VAL A 442 -28.03 -15.22 -2.17
C VAL A 442 -26.66 -15.85 -2.44
N THR A 443 -26.53 -16.52 -3.59
CA THR A 443 -25.24 -17.06 -4.04
C THR A 443 -24.21 -15.95 -4.26
N HIS A 444 -22.96 -16.17 -3.86
CA HIS A 444 -21.87 -15.18 -3.97
C HIS A 444 -21.70 -14.59 -5.38
N ALA A 445 -21.91 -15.39 -6.44
CA ALA A 445 -21.85 -14.94 -7.83
C ALA A 445 -22.88 -13.85 -8.19
N LEU A 446 -23.94 -13.70 -7.40
CA LEU A 446 -25.03 -12.76 -7.63
C LEU A 446 -25.01 -11.55 -6.69
N HIS A 447 -23.95 -11.35 -5.89
CA HIS A 447 -23.86 -10.19 -5.00
C HIS A 447 -23.88 -8.85 -5.77
N THR A 448 -23.21 -8.77 -6.92
CA THR A 448 -23.22 -7.55 -7.75
C THR A 448 -24.59 -7.27 -8.38
N PRO A 449 -25.28 -8.26 -9.00
CA PRO A 449 -26.69 -8.12 -9.36
C PRO A 449 -27.61 -7.75 -8.19
N LEU A 450 -27.40 -8.33 -7.00
CA LEU A 450 -28.18 -8.02 -5.81
C LEU A 450 -28.03 -6.55 -5.40
N MET A 451 -26.81 -6.00 -5.42
CA MET A 451 -26.57 -4.57 -5.18
C MET A 451 -27.26 -3.67 -6.21
N SER A 452 -27.30 -4.08 -7.47
CA SER A 452 -28.03 -3.37 -8.53
C SER A 452 -29.55 -3.40 -8.28
N VAL A 453 -30.10 -4.54 -7.86
CA VAL A 453 -31.53 -4.68 -7.52
C VAL A 453 -31.89 -3.83 -6.31
N THR A 454 -31.09 -3.85 -5.24
CA THR A 454 -31.38 -3.07 -4.04
C THR A 454 -31.33 -1.57 -4.33
N ASN A 455 -30.46 -1.13 -5.23
CA ASN A 455 -30.45 0.25 -5.73
C ASN A 455 -31.70 0.59 -6.58
N ALA A 456 -32.22 -0.35 -7.37
CA ALA A 456 -33.47 -0.16 -8.10
C ALA A 456 -34.67 -0.04 -7.14
N VAL A 457 -34.73 -0.91 -6.13
CA VAL A 457 -35.80 -0.96 -5.13
C VAL A 457 -35.75 0.25 -4.19
N SER A 458 -34.58 0.80 -3.87
CA SER A 458 -34.47 2.03 -3.07
C SER A 458 -35.16 3.24 -3.72
N GLY A 459 -35.41 3.16 -5.04
CA GLY A 459 -36.27 4.09 -5.78
C GLY A 459 -37.73 4.15 -5.31
N ILE A 460 -38.16 3.30 -4.37
CA ILE A 460 -39.48 3.35 -3.70
C ILE A 460 -39.81 4.72 -3.10
N ILE A 461 -38.80 5.56 -2.84
CA ILE A 461 -38.97 6.98 -2.46
C ILE A 461 -39.88 7.75 -3.43
N VAL A 462 -40.03 7.29 -4.68
CA VAL A 462 -40.98 7.82 -5.67
C VAL A 462 -42.41 7.84 -5.13
N VAL A 463 -42.82 6.83 -4.35
CA VAL A 463 -44.16 6.74 -3.76
C VAL A 463 -44.38 7.88 -2.78
N GLY A 464 -43.39 8.17 -1.93
CA GLY A 464 -43.44 9.31 -1.02
C GLY A 464 -43.53 10.63 -1.78
N ALA A 465 -42.69 10.81 -2.81
CA ALA A 465 -42.68 12.03 -3.62
C ALA A 465 -44.01 12.24 -4.38
N MET A 466 -44.61 11.17 -4.91
CA MET A 466 -45.89 11.24 -5.63
C MET A 466 -47.04 11.73 -4.75
N THR A 467 -47.05 11.37 -3.46
CA THR A 467 -48.10 11.87 -2.55
C THR A 467 -48.02 13.38 -2.31
N GLN A 468 -46.86 14.00 -2.54
CA GLN A 468 -46.64 15.44 -2.35
C GLN A 468 -46.93 16.28 -3.60
N LEU A 469 -47.16 15.67 -4.77
CA LEU A 469 -47.46 16.41 -6.00
C LEU A 469 -48.79 17.17 -5.96
N ALA A 470 -49.72 16.73 -5.11
CA ALA A 470 -51.01 17.39 -4.92
C ALA A 470 -50.98 18.53 -3.89
N HIS A 471 -49.81 18.84 -3.29
CA HIS A 471 -49.71 19.83 -2.22
C HIS A 471 -49.92 21.27 -2.74
N ASP A 472 -50.62 22.14 -2.01
CA ASP A 472 -50.96 23.49 -2.52
C ASP A 472 -49.74 24.40 -2.69
N ASP A 473 -48.71 24.23 -1.86
CA ASP A 473 -47.44 24.96 -1.94
C ASP A 473 -46.62 24.61 -3.20
N TRP A 474 -46.24 25.64 -3.97
CA TRP A 474 -45.49 25.48 -5.22
C TRP A 474 -44.05 24.97 -5.01
N VAL A 475 -43.41 25.29 -3.89
CA VAL A 475 -42.06 24.82 -3.54
C VAL A 475 -42.09 23.33 -3.26
N VAL A 476 -43.09 22.88 -2.49
CA VAL A 476 -43.29 21.45 -2.20
C VAL A 476 -43.56 20.67 -3.48
N LYS A 477 -44.41 21.20 -4.37
CA LYS A 477 -44.65 20.62 -5.70
C LYS A 477 -43.39 20.51 -6.55
N ALA A 478 -42.57 21.56 -6.60
CA ALA A 478 -41.33 21.56 -7.37
C ALA A 478 -40.33 20.52 -6.83
N LEU A 479 -40.16 20.45 -5.50
CA LEU A 479 -39.30 19.47 -4.85
C LEU A 479 -39.82 18.03 -5.06
N ALA A 480 -41.12 17.81 -4.94
CA ALA A 480 -41.75 16.52 -5.21
C ALA A 480 -41.54 16.08 -6.66
N PHE A 481 -41.69 16.99 -7.62
CA PHE A 481 -41.43 16.71 -9.03
C PHE A 481 -39.98 16.29 -9.29
N ILE A 482 -39.01 17.03 -8.73
CA ILE A 482 -37.58 16.70 -8.85
C ILE A 482 -37.31 15.33 -8.20
N ALA A 483 -37.87 15.07 -7.02
CA ALA A 483 -37.71 13.80 -6.33
C ALA A 483 -38.29 12.63 -7.14
N VAL A 484 -39.46 12.80 -7.77
CA VAL A 484 -40.04 11.80 -8.68
C VAL A 484 -39.12 11.54 -9.88
N LEU A 485 -38.57 12.59 -10.48
CA LEU A 485 -37.67 12.47 -11.62
C LEU A 485 -36.40 11.68 -11.26
N ILE A 486 -35.72 12.06 -10.17
CA ILE A 486 -34.49 11.39 -9.71
C ILE A 486 -34.78 9.95 -9.29
N ALA A 487 -35.85 9.72 -8.53
CA ALA A 487 -36.24 8.37 -8.12
C ALA A 487 -36.55 7.47 -9.32
N SER A 488 -37.22 8.01 -10.35
CA SER A 488 -37.50 7.27 -11.59
C SER A 488 -36.21 6.85 -12.29
N ILE A 489 -35.19 7.71 -12.35
CA ILE A 489 -33.88 7.36 -12.91
C ILE A 489 -33.26 6.17 -12.16
N ASN A 490 -33.33 6.18 -10.82
CA ASN A 490 -32.82 5.06 -10.02
C ASN A 490 -33.59 3.76 -10.27
N VAL A 491 -34.92 3.82 -10.36
CA VAL A 491 -35.76 2.65 -10.66
C VAL A 491 -35.44 2.08 -12.04
N PHE A 492 -35.58 2.88 -13.10
CA PHE A 492 -35.39 2.41 -14.47
C PHE A 492 -33.93 2.01 -14.75
N GLY A 493 -32.97 2.82 -14.30
CA GLY A 493 -31.54 2.53 -14.44
C GLY A 493 -31.15 1.25 -13.70
N GLY A 494 -31.54 1.13 -12.43
CA GLY A 494 -31.23 -0.03 -11.61
C GLY A 494 -31.82 -1.33 -12.16
N PHE A 495 -33.09 -1.35 -12.59
CA PHE A 495 -33.69 -2.55 -13.18
C PHE A 495 -33.08 -2.90 -14.54
N THR A 496 -32.75 -1.90 -15.37
CA THR A 496 -32.11 -2.14 -16.68
C THR A 496 -30.72 -2.74 -16.53
N VAL A 497 -29.91 -2.21 -15.61
CA VAL A 497 -28.56 -2.73 -15.32
C VAL A 497 -28.64 -4.13 -14.74
N THR A 498 -29.54 -4.34 -13.78
CA THR A 498 -29.78 -5.66 -13.19
C THR A 498 -30.12 -6.68 -14.28
N HIS A 499 -31.06 -6.36 -15.16
CA HIS A 499 -31.49 -7.27 -16.23
C HIS A 499 -30.31 -7.64 -17.14
N ARG A 500 -29.50 -6.66 -17.55
CA ARG A 500 -28.29 -6.90 -18.34
C ARG A 500 -27.29 -7.80 -17.61
N MET A 501 -27.06 -7.56 -16.32
CA MET A 501 -26.16 -8.38 -15.51
C MET A 501 -26.65 -9.82 -15.40
N LEU A 502 -27.95 -10.03 -15.16
CA LEU A 502 -28.53 -11.37 -15.06
C LEU A 502 -28.53 -12.11 -16.40
N ASP A 503 -28.75 -11.43 -17.52
CA ASP A 503 -28.68 -12.03 -18.85
C ASP A 503 -27.28 -12.55 -19.19
N MET A 504 -26.22 -11.94 -18.66
CA MET A 504 -24.84 -12.44 -18.80
C MET A 504 -24.61 -13.79 -18.12
N PHE A 505 -25.47 -14.18 -17.17
CA PHE A 505 -25.42 -15.49 -16.50
C PHE A 505 -26.28 -16.56 -17.17
N ARG A 506 -27.12 -16.20 -18.15
CA ARG A 506 -27.87 -17.20 -18.93
C ARG A 506 -26.90 -17.89 -19.89
N LYS A 507 -26.70 -19.20 -19.71
CA LYS A 507 -26.08 -20.04 -20.74
C LYS A 507 -27.02 -20.03 -21.96
N GLY A 508 -26.49 -19.64 -23.11
CA GLY A 508 -27.16 -19.79 -24.40
C GLY A 508 -27.42 -21.26 -24.72
#